data_AF-A0A848TD97-F1
#
_entry.id   AF-A0A848TD97-F1
#
_cell.length_a   1.000
_cell.length_b   1.000
_cell.length_c   1.000
_cell.angle_alpha   90.00
_cell.angle_beta   90.00
_cell.angle_gamma   90.00
#
_symmetry.space_group_name_H-M   'P 1'
#
loop_
_entity.id
_entity.type
_entity.pdbx_description
1 polymer ?
#
loop_
_entity_poly.entity_id
_entity_poly.type
_entity_poly.pdbx_seq_one_letter_code
_entity_poly.pdbx_strand_id
1 'polypeptide(L)' 'MDAATAAKDLIAPYRAALYDFDASGARAALDRIAAPDAVFRHCHPFGTLDGPEAFWDTALALLAKAMPDMERRDYIVMA' A
#
# COMPACT_ATOMS: atom_id res chain seq x y z
N MET A 1 -6.45 -23.72 0.73
CA MET A 1 -6.51 -22.40 0.07
C MET A 1 -5.23 -22.29 -0.75
N ASP A 2 -5.30 -21.91 -2.02
CA ASP A 2 -4.09 -21.72 -2.82
C ASP A 2 -3.36 -20.42 -2.43
N ALA A 3 -2.13 -20.27 -2.91
CA ALA A 3 -1.29 -19.12 -2.57
C ALA A 3 -1.86 -17.79 -3.09
N ALA A 4 -2.59 -17.82 -4.22
CA ALA A 4 -3.16 -16.60 -4.80
C ALA A 4 -4.34 -16.10 -3.95
N THR A 5 -5.23 -16.98 -3.52
CA THR A 5 -6.31 -16.62 -2.59
C THR A 5 -5.75 -16.11 -1.26
N ALA A 6 -4.76 -16.82 -0.69
CA ALA A 6 -4.14 -16.40 0.57
C ALA A 6 -3.48 -15.01 0.48
N ALA A 7 -2.80 -14.70 -0.62
CA ALA A 7 -2.21 -13.38 -0.85
C ALA A 7 -3.28 -12.28 -0.99
N LYS A 8 -4.39 -12.58 -1.68
CA LYS A 8 -5.52 -11.64 -1.81
C LYS A 8 -6.15 -11.33 -0.45
N ASP A 9 -6.37 -12.35 0.38
CA ASP A 9 -6.92 -12.19 1.73
C ASP A 9 -5.97 -11.39 2.62
N LEU A 10 -4.66 -11.64 2.52
CA LEU A 10 -3.64 -10.92 3.29
C LEU A 10 -3.64 -9.42 2.99
N ILE A 11 -3.79 -9.01 1.72
CA ILE A 11 -3.75 -7.60 1.33
C ILE A 11 -5.11 -6.90 1.37
N ALA A 12 -6.21 -7.64 1.61
CA ALA A 12 -7.56 -7.09 1.59
C ALA A 12 -7.76 -5.91 2.56
N PRO A 13 -7.29 -5.96 3.82
CA PRO A 13 -7.42 -4.82 4.74
C PRO A 13 -6.66 -3.58 4.26
N TYR A 14 -5.49 -3.77 3.66
CA TYR A 14 -4.70 -2.67 3.09
C TYR A 14 -5.42 -2.01 1.91
N ARG A 15 -5.99 -2.79 1.00
CA ARG A 15 -6.79 -2.29 -0.12
C ARG A 15 -8.03 -1.53 0.35
N ALA A 16 -8.74 -2.08 1.34
CA ALA A 16 -9.92 -1.43 1.92
C ALA A 16 -9.57 -0.07 2.54
N ALA A 17 -8.48 0.01 3.32
CA ALA A 17 -8.05 1.27 3.91
C ALA A 17 -7.63 2.31 2.85
N LEU A 18 -7.02 1.88 1.75
CA LEU A 18 -6.63 2.78 0.67
C LEU A 18 -7.81 3.25 -0.22
N TYR A 19 -9.00 2.64 -0.13
CA TYR A 19 -10.14 2.97 -0.98
C TYR A 19 -10.55 4.45 -0.81
N ASP A 20 -10.75 4.89 0.43
CA ASP A 20 -11.01 6.29 0.82
C ASP A 20 -9.80 6.90 1.57
N PHE A 21 -8.64 6.26 1.43
CA PHE A 21 -7.37 6.63 2.06
C PHE A 21 -7.45 6.92 3.58
N ASP A 22 -7.92 5.95 4.35
CA ASP A 22 -7.69 5.90 5.80
C ASP A 22 -6.19 5.71 6.06
N ALA A 23 -5.50 6.83 6.26
CA ALA A 23 -4.05 6.86 6.43
C ALA A 23 -3.59 5.98 7.61
N SER A 24 -4.34 6.00 8.71
CA SER A 24 -4.00 5.25 9.92
C SER A 24 -4.15 3.74 9.72
N GLY A 25 -5.28 3.32 9.14
CA GLY A 25 -5.56 1.94 8.81
C GLY A 25 -4.62 1.39 7.74
N ALA A 26 -4.30 2.20 6.72
CA ALA A 26 -3.41 1.81 5.64
C ALA A 26 -1.97 1.63 6.14
N ARG A 27 -1.44 2.52 6.99
CA ARG A 27 -0.11 2.36 7.60
C ARG A 27 -0.04 1.10 8.46
N ALA A 28 -1.02 0.91 9.35
CA ALA A 28 -1.05 -0.27 10.21
C ALA A 28 -1.24 -1.59 9.43
N ALA A 29 -1.97 -1.57 8.31
CA ALA A 29 -2.09 -2.73 7.44
C ALA A 29 -0.78 -2.99 6.67
N LEU A 30 -0.13 -1.95 6.16
CA LEU A 30 1.17 -2.05 5.47
C LEU A 30 2.24 -2.67 6.37
N ASP A 31 2.38 -2.20 7.60
CA ASP A 31 3.37 -2.69 8.57
C ASP A 31 3.16 -4.18 8.92
N ARG A 32 1.94 -4.70 8.76
CA ARG A 32 1.61 -6.12 9.01
C ARG A 32 1.90 -7.03 7.82
N ILE A 33 1.79 -6.51 6.59
CA ILE A 33 1.90 -7.33 5.37
C ILE A 33 3.28 -7.27 4.72
N ALA A 34 4.06 -6.23 5.01
CA ALA A 34 5.38 -6.02 4.43
C ALA A 34 6.47 -6.50 5.40
N ALA A 35 7.45 -7.24 4.87
CA ALA A 35 8.67 -7.51 5.62
C ALA A 35 9.44 -6.19 5.86
N PRO A 36 10.14 -6.02 7.00
CA PRO A 36 10.88 -4.80 7.29
C PRO A 36 11.93 -4.44 6.22
N ASP A 37 12.48 -5.44 5.54
CA ASP A 37 13.50 -5.33 4.48
C ASP A 37 12.92 -5.45 3.06
N ALA A 38 11.59 -5.36 2.91
CA ALA A 38 10.95 -5.41 1.61
C ALA A 38 11.38 -4.24 0.71
N VAL A 39 11.78 -4.54 -0.53
CA VAL A 39 12.16 -3.53 -1.52
C VAL A 39 10.93 -3.08 -2.32
N PHE A 40 10.55 -1.82 -2.16
CA PHE A 40 9.46 -1.19 -2.92
C PHE A 40 10.03 -0.47 -4.13
N ARG A 41 9.73 -0.98 -5.34
CA ARG A 41 10.07 -0.31 -6.60
C ARG A 41 8.85 0.48 -7.08
N HIS A 42 8.96 1.80 -7.11
CA HIS A 42 7.88 2.70 -7.44
C HIS A 42 8.21 3.59 -8.64
N CYS A 43 7.20 4.28 -9.18
CA CYS A 43 7.39 5.13 -10.35
C CYS A 43 8.30 6.34 -10.04
N HIS A 44 8.83 6.98 -11.09
CA HIS A 44 9.46 8.30 -10.94
C HIS A 44 8.40 9.30 -10.41
N PRO A 45 8.73 10.17 -9.44
CA PRO A 45 10.07 10.49 -8.92
C PRO A 45 10.54 9.66 -7.72
N PHE A 46 9.76 8.71 -7.22
CA PHE A 46 10.01 8.01 -5.96
C PHE A 46 11.16 6.98 -6.05
N GLY A 47 11.25 6.25 -7.16
CA GLY A 47 12.34 5.28 -7.38
C GLY A 47 12.22 4.02 -6.51
N THR A 48 13.35 3.57 -5.94
CA THR A 48 13.41 2.37 -5.09
C THR A 48 13.50 2.78 -3.62
N LEU A 49 12.67 2.16 -2.78
CA LEU A 49 12.52 2.47 -1.37
C LEU A 49 12.70 1.20 -0.54
N ASP A 50 13.49 1.30 0.52
CA ASP A 50 13.84 0.17 1.38
C ASP A 50 12.92 0.15 2.61
N GLY A 51 12.01 -0.82 2.64
CA GLY A 51 11.08 -1.05 3.73
C GLY A 51 9.75 -0.27 3.64
N PRO A 52 8.72 -0.73 4.39
CA PRO A 52 7.39 -0.13 4.37
C PRO A 52 7.36 1.32 4.91
N GLU A 53 8.26 1.66 5.84
CA GLU A 53 8.39 3.01 6.37
C GLU A 53 8.83 4.00 5.29
N ALA A 54 9.93 3.69 4.58
CA ALA A 54 10.41 4.55 3.49
C ALA A 54 9.37 4.69 2.38
N PHE A 55 8.67 3.60 2.04
CA PHE A 55 7.57 3.62 1.08
C PHE A 55 6.41 4.53 1.54
N TRP A 56 5.99 4.42 2.79
CA TRP A 56 4.91 5.25 3.34
C TRP A 56 5.29 6.73 3.34
N ASP A 57 6.42 7.07 3.96
CA ASP A 57 6.82 8.44 4.24
C ASP A 57 7.18 9.19 2.95
N THR A 58 7.82 8.51 1.98
CA THR A 58 8.32 9.12 0.75
C THR A 58 7.30 9.13 -0.39
N ALA A 59 6.32 8.21 -0.39
CA ALA A 59 5.30 8.15 -1.43
C ALA A 59 3.90 8.45 -0.90
N LEU A 60 3.30 7.55 -0.13
CA LEU A 60 1.87 7.63 0.21
C LEU A 60 1.51 8.86 1.05
N ALA A 61 2.31 9.18 2.07
CA ALA A 61 2.06 10.34 2.92
C ALA A 61 2.19 11.66 2.16
N LEU A 62 3.18 11.77 1.26
CA LEU A 62 3.36 12.96 0.42
C LEU A 62 2.24 13.12 -0.59
N LEU A 63 1.82 12.02 -1.23
CA LEU A 63 0.70 12.04 -2.18
C LEU A 63 -0.60 12.44 -1.49
N ALA A 64 -0.89 11.89 -0.31
CA ALA A 64 -2.08 12.25 0.47
C ALA A 64 -2.09 13.72 0.89
N LYS A 65 -0.92 14.27 1.25
CA LYS A 65 -0.78 15.69 1.56
C LYS A 65 -1.04 16.57 0.32
N ALA A 66 -0.62 16.12 -0.86
CA ALA A 66 -0.80 16.84 -2.11
C ALA A 66 -2.22 16.69 -2.70
N MET A 67 -2.90 15.57 -2.40
CA MET A 67 -4.23 15.21 -2.89
C MET A 67 -5.13 14.86 -1.69
N PRO A 68 -5.82 15.85 -1.09
CA PRO A 68 -6.60 15.65 0.13
C PRO A 68 -7.77 14.65 0.01
N ASP A 69 -8.23 14.40 -1.22
CA ASP A 69 -9.28 13.45 -1.60
C ASP A 69 -8.71 12.22 -2.32
N MET A 70 -7.47 11.83 -1.98
CA MET A 70 -6.82 10.68 -2.60
C MET A 70 -7.60 9.39 -2.35
N GLU A 71 -7.75 8.60 -3.41
CA GLU A 71 -8.39 7.31 -3.38
C GLU A 71 -7.55 6.33 -4.20
N ARG A 72 -7.49 5.06 -3.76
CA ARG A 72 -6.95 3.97 -4.58
C ARG A 72 -8.08 3.07 -5.03
N ARG A 73 -8.32 3.02 -6.35
CA ARG A 73 -9.30 2.12 -6.97
C ARG A 73 -8.62 0.87 -7.52
N ASP A 74 -9.30 -0.26 -7.37
CA ASP A 74 -8.87 -1.55 -7.91
C ASP A 74 -9.55 -1.80 -9.25
N TYR A 75 -8.77 -1.87 -10.34
CA TYR A 75 -9.31 -2.05 -11.70
C TYR A 75 -9.22 -3.49 -12.21
N ILE A 76 -8.12 -4.19 -11.94
CA ILE A 76 -7.90 -5.58 -12.40
C ILE A 76 -7.61 -6.44 -11.17
N VAL A 77 -8.58 -7.29 -10.81
CA VAL A 77 -8.50 -8.22 -9.68
C VAL A 77 -9.06 -9.55 -10.15
N MET A 78 -8.22 -10.59 -10.20
CA MET A 78 -8.63 -11.91 -10.68
C MET A 78 -9.10 -12.79 -9.51
N ALA A 79 -10.13 -13.62 -9.77
CA ALA A 79 -10.69 -14.59 -8.84
C ALA A 79 -9.71 -15.71 -8.48
#